data_AF-A0A453F3E7-F1
#
_entry.id   AF-A0A453F3E7-F1
#
_cell.length_a   1.000
_cell.length_b   1.000
_cell.length_c   1.000
_cell.angle_alpha   90.00
_cell.angle_beta   90.00
_cell.angle_gamma   90.00
#
_symmetry.space_group_name_H-M   'P 1'
#
loop_
_entity.id
_entity.type
_entity.pdbx_description
1 polymer ?
#
loop_
_entity_poly.entity_id
_entity_poly.type
_entity_poly.pdbx_seq_one_letter_code
_entity_poly.pdbx_strand_id
1 'polypeptide(L)'
;MLAFFLFLPLGFILSVIRISIGIVLPYNISFAASALAGVCFRTSGRRVQEAGAKRRGVLFVCTHRTLVDPIMLTAALQKPVPAVTYSLSRLSEIIAPIKTVRLTRDRDHDAAMMSRLLEQGDLAVCPEGTTCREPYLLRFSPLFAELADDMEPVALDAQVTSLYGTTASGHKWLDPLAFFANPVPAYRVEFLGPVPRDQTRAGGRTSAEVANWVQRRLGEALGFECTGLSRRDKYIMLAGNDGVVRK
;
A
#
# COMPACT_ATOMS: atom_id res chain seq x y z
N MET A 1 -10.73 -29.25 -4.49
CA MET A 1 -12.01 -28.57 -4.15
C MET A 1 -12.43 -28.86 -2.70
N LEU A 2 -12.62 -30.12 -2.27
CA LEU A 2 -13.04 -30.44 -0.88
C LEU A 2 -12.10 -29.92 0.21
N ALA A 3 -10.78 -30.11 0.05
CA ALA A 3 -9.78 -29.64 1.02
C ALA A 3 -9.81 -28.12 1.26
N PHE A 4 -10.18 -27.33 0.25
CA PHE A 4 -10.35 -25.88 0.40
C PHE A 4 -11.54 -25.54 1.31
N PHE A 5 -12.69 -26.18 1.10
CA PHE A 5 -13.87 -25.97 1.95
C PHE A 5 -13.66 -26.43 3.39
N LEU A 6 -12.94 -27.55 3.59
CA LEU A 6 -12.55 -28.02 4.92
C LEU A 6 -11.57 -27.07 5.61
N PHE A 7 -10.75 -26.36 4.84
CA PHE A 7 -9.79 -25.39 5.35
C PHE A 7 -10.42 -24.04 5.69
N LEU A 8 -11.53 -23.64 5.05
CA LEU A 8 -12.15 -22.32 5.27
C LEU A 8 -12.41 -21.98 6.74
N PRO A 9 -12.98 -22.86 7.59
CA PRO A 9 -13.18 -22.55 9.02
C PRO A 9 -11.85 -22.30 9.74
N LEU A 10 -10.84 -23.12 9.46
CA LEU A 10 -9.50 -22.96 10.04
C LEU A 10 -8.83 -21.67 9.55
N GLY A 11 -8.90 -21.39 8.24
CA GLY A 11 -8.39 -20.17 7.64
C GLY A 11 -9.04 -18.91 8.22
N PHE A 12 -10.34 -18.95 8.52
CA PHE A 12 -11.02 -17.86 9.21
C PHE A 12 -10.50 -17.65 10.64
N ILE A 13 -10.32 -18.72 11.42
CA ILE A 13 -9.76 -18.62 12.77
C ILE A 13 -8.33 -18.07 12.72
N LEU A 14 -7.49 -18.58 11.80
CA LEU A 14 -6.13 -18.10 11.60
C LEU A 14 -6.09 -16.62 11.20
N SER A 15 -6.99 -16.18 10.32
CA SER A 15 -7.02 -14.78 9.89
C SER A 15 -7.37 -13.84 11.04
N VAL A 16 -8.32 -14.22 11.90
CA VAL A 16 -8.65 -13.46 13.11
C VAL A 16 -7.44 -13.37 14.04
N ILE A 17 -6.77 -14.50 14.35
CA ILE A 17 -5.58 -14.52 15.22
C ILE A 17 -4.48 -13.61 14.66
N ARG A 18 -4.17 -13.74 13.36
CA ARG A 18 -3.11 -12.98 12.69
C ARG A 18 -3.40 -11.48 12.64
N ILE A 19 -4.64 -11.09 12.38
CA ILE A 19 -5.06 -9.69 12.42
C ILE A 19 -4.98 -9.15 13.85
N SER A 20 -5.43 -9.91 14.85
CA SER A 20 -5.35 -9.51 16.26
C SER A 20 -3.91 -9.27 16.71
N ILE A 21 -2.95 -10.11 16.27
CA ILE A 21 -1.52 -9.90 16.53
C ILE A 21 -1.04 -8.54 16.00
N GLY A 22 -1.44 -8.18 14.77
CA GLY A 22 -1.08 -6.90 14.14
C GLY A 22 -1.70 -5.67 14.80
N ILE A 23 -2.85 -5.83 15.46
CA ILE A 23 -3.57 -4.72 16.13
C ILE A 23 -3.12 -4.55 17.59
N VAL A 24 -2.93 -5.64 18.32
CA VAL A 24 -2.74 -5.62 19.78
C VAL A 24 -1.27 -5.52 20.17
N LEU A 25 -0.37 -6.17 19.41
CA LEU A 25 1.04 -6.22 19.79
C LEU A 25 1.83 -5.03 19.24
N PRO A 26 2.84 -4.54 19.97
CA PRO A 26 3.75 -3.52 19.46
C PRO A 26 4.57 -4.04 18.28
N TYR A 27 4.97 -3.14 17.39
CA TYR A 27 5.64 -3.47 16.12
C TYR A 27 6.88 -4.36 16.26
N ASN A 28 7.63 -4.23 17.36
CA ASN A 28 8.87 -4.99 17.62
C ASN A 28 8.64 -6.47 17.91
N ILE A 29 7.48 -6.83 18.47
CA ILE A 29 7.12 -8.22 18.80
C ILE A 29 6.17 -8.80 17.74
N SER A 30 5.39 -7.93 17.07
CA SER A 30 4.38 -8.33 16.09
C SER A 30 4.93 -9.20 14.97
N PHE A 31 6.15 -8.96 14.49
CA PHE A 31 6.79 -9.82 13.47
C PHE A 31 7.04 -11.24 13.96
N ALA A 32 7.62 -11.39 15.16
CA ALA A 32 7.92 -12.70 15.72
C ALA A 32 6.62 -13.48 16.02
N ALA A 33 5.64 -12.82 16.62
CA ALA A 33 4.33 -13.42 16.90
C ALA A 33 3.59 -13.81 15.60
N SER A 34 3.61 -12.95 14.58
CA SER A 34 2.99 -13.25 13.29
C SER A 34 3.71 -14.38 12.56
N ALA A 35 5.04 -14.49 12.69
CA ALA A 35 5.81 -15.61 12.16
C ALA A 35 5.45 -16.93 12.85
N LEU A 36 5.24 -16.94 14.18
CA LEU A 36 4.72 -18.10 14.90
C LEU A 36 3.30 -18.50 14.45
N ALA A 37 2.49 -17.51 14.07
CA ALA A 37 1.20 -17.74 13.44
C ALA A 37 1.29 -18.15 11.95
N GLY A 38 2.49 -18.34 11.40
CA GLY A 38 2.73 -18.82 10.04
C GLY A 38 2.74 -17.74 8.96
N VAL A 39 2.87 -16.45 9.32
CA VAL A 39 3.00 -15.34 8.36
C VAL A 39 4.47 -15.09 8.05
N CYS A 40 4.83 -15.08 6.77
CA CYS A 40 6.20 -14.81 6.34
C CYS A 40 6.37 -13.33 5.98
N PHE A 41 7.38 -12.67 6.55
CA PHE A 41 7.70 -11.28 6.21
C PHE A 41 9.13 -11.18 5.72
N ARG A 42 9.34 -10.36 4.69
CA ARG A 42 10.67 -10.01 4.23
C ARG A 42 10.76 -8.50 4.05
N THR A 43 11.64 -7.86 4.80
CA THR A 43 11.95 -6.44 4.65
C THR A 43 13.38 -6.27 4.15
N SER A 44 13.57 -5.46 3.10
CA SER A 44 14.89 -5.17 2.53
C SER A 44 15.04 -3.69 2.18
N GLY A 45 16.28 -3.21 2.11
CA GLY A 45 16.60 -1.84 1.70
C GLY A 45 16.27 -0.74 2.72
N ARG A 46 15.68 -1.10 3.87
CA ARG A 46 15.34 -0.14 4.93
C ARG A 46 16.60 0.59 5.41
N ARG A 47 16.64 1.90 5.25
CA ARG A 47 17.69 2.74 5.82
C ARG A 47 17.34 3.13 7.24
N VAL A 48 18.36 3.22 8.10
CA VAL A 48 18.21 3.90 9.39
C VAL A 48 18.07 5.38 9.06
N GLN A 49 16.91 5.97 9.33
CA GLN A 49 16.76 7.42 9.24
C GLN A 49 17.68 8.05 10.29
N GLU A 50 18.67 8.81 9.86
CA GLU A 50 19.44 9.65 10.78
C GLU A 50 18.49 10.67 11.40
N ALA A 51 18.59 10.86 12.71
CA ALA A 51 17.85 11.86 13.47
C ALA A 51 18.38 13.27 13.13
N GLY A 52 18.22 13.69 11.88
CA GLY A 52 18.49 15.03 11.40
C GLY A 52 17.21 15.87 11.42
N ALA A 53 17.38 17.19 11.61
CA ALA A 53 16.30 18.17 11.58
C ALA A 53 15.71 18.35 10.16
N LYS A 54 15.06 17.32 9.60
CA LYS A 54 14.24 17.50 8.41
C LYS A 54 13.00 18.32 8.80
N ARG A 55 12.78 19.43 8.10
CA ARG A 55 11.62 20.31 8.30
C ARG A 55 10.30 19.72 7.82
N ARG A 56 10.35 18.64 7.02
CA ARG A 56 9.19 17.98 6.40
C ARG A 56 9.42 16.48 6.36
N GLY A 57 8.34 15.71 6.46
CA GLY A 57 8.38 14.25 6.39
C GLY A 57 8.68 13.71 5.00
N VAL A 58 9.05 12.44 4.95
CA VAL A 58 9.32 11.68 3.72
C VAL A 58 8.01 11.12 3.17
N LEU A 59 7.81 11.26 1.86
CA LEU A 59 6.69 10.66 1.15
C LEU A 59 7.05 9.25 0.65
N PHE A 60 6.49 8.22 1.29
CA PHE A 60 6.64 6.83 0.85
C PHE A 60 5.69 6.54 -0.31
N VAL A 61 6.24 6.28 -1.48
CA VAL A 61 5.46 6.01 -2.70
C VAL A 61 5.40 4.50 -2.93
N CYS A 62 4.24 3.92 -2.69
CA CYS A 62 4.08 2.47 -2.57
C CYS A 62 3.32 1.87 -3.75
N THR A 63 3.66 0.66 -4.16
CA THR A 63 2.76 -0.17 -4.96
C THR A 63 1.53 -0.56 -4.13
N HIS A 64 0.41 -0.85 -4.79
CA HIS A 64 -0.84 -1.18 -4.11
C HIS A 64 -1.34 -2.56 -4.52
N ARG A 65 -1.11 -3.56 -3.68
CA ARG A 65 -1.51 -4.95 -3.88
C ARG A 65 -2.75 -5.32 -3.09
N THR A 66 -2.88 -4.89 -1.85
CA THR A 66 -3.97 -5.24 -0.93
C THR A 66 -4.32 -4.07 -0.01
N LEU A 67 -5.39 -4.18 0.78
CA LEU A 67 -5.67 -3.18 1.82
C LEU A 67 -4.68 -3.23 3.01
N VAL A 68 -3.86 -4.27 3.09
CA VAL A 68 -2.89 -4.46 4.18
C VAL A 68 -1.57 -3.74 3.90
N ASP A 69 -1.35 -3.24 2.68
CA ASP A 69 -0.06 -2.67 2.26
C ASP A 69 0.41 -1.52 3.15
N PRO A 70 -0.43 -0.53 3.52
CA PRO A 70 -0.02 0.52 4.44
C PRO A 70 0.36 -0.03 5.83
N ILE A 71 -0.30 -1.08 6.30
CA ILE A 71 0.00 -1.71 7.59
C ILE A 71 1.39 -2.36 7.52
N MET A 72 1.68 -3.07 6.43
CA MET A 72 2.98 -3.72 6.20
C MET A 72 4.13 -2.71 6.11
N LEU A 73 3.88 -1.55 5.49
CA LEU A 73 4.84 -0.45 5.48
C LEU A 73 5.14 0.03 6.91
N THR A 74 4.12 0.30 7.73
CA THR A 74 4.33 0.78 9.12
C THR A 74 5.03 -0.26 9.99
N ALA A 75 4.70 -1.55 9.81
CA ALA A 75 5.38 -2.63 10.47
C ALA A 75 6.86 -2.67 10.07
N ALA A 76 7.18 -2.64 8.77
CA ALA A 76 8.56 -2.62 8.29
C ALA A 76 9.36 -1.41 8.80
N LEU A 77 8.71 -0.23 8.88
CA LEU A 77 9.31 0.99 9.40
C LEU A 77 9.40 1.02 10.94
N GLN A 78 8.69 0.12 11.65
CA GLN A 78 8.58 0.11 13.11
C GLN A 78 8.06 1.42 13.70
N LYS A 79 7.26 2.16 12.93
CA LYS A 79 6.64 3.42 13.34
C LYS A 79 5.32 3.65 12.60
N PRO A 80 4.36 4.35 13.21
CA PRO A 80 3.12 4.70 12.53
C PRO A 80 3.39 5.69 11.41
N VAL A 81 2.88 5.39 10.21
CA VAL A 81 2.90 6.28 9.04
C VAL A 81 1.48 6.36 8.51
N PRO A 82 0.85 7.55 8.51
CA PRO A 82 -0.45 7.75 7.90
C PRO A 82 -0.44 7.39 6.41
N ALA A 83 -1.54 6.88 5.90
CA ALA A 83 -1.66 6.53 4.48
C ALA A 83 -2.86 7.22 3.85
N VAL A 84 -2.67 7.77 2.65
CA VAL A 84 -3.76 8.35 1.86
C VAL A 84 -4.35 7.34 0.88
N THR A 85 -5.68 7.33 0.77
CA THR A 85 -6.41 6.34 -0.03
C THR A 85 -7.68 6.91 -0.66
N TYR A 86 -7.98 6.51 -1.89
CA TYR A 86 -9.10 7.03 -2.68
C TYR A 86 -10.40 6.23 -2.52
N SER A 87 -10.38 5.07 -1.87
CA SER A 87 -11.46 4.07 -1.99
C SER A 87 -11.70 3.20 -0.74
N LEU A 88 -11.40 3.70 0.45
CA LEU A 88 -11.81 3.01 1.68
C LEU A 88 -13.26 3.35 2.06
N SER A 89 -13.94 2.35 2.61
CA SER A 89 -15.22 2.53 3.29
C SER A 89 -15.00 3.13 4.68
N ARG A 90 -15.99 3.84 5.23
CA ARG A 90 -15.91 4.38 6.61
C ARG A 90 -15.63 3.30 7.66
N LEU A 91 -16.19 2.10 7.48
CA LEU A 91 -15.92 0.97 8.37
C LEU A 91 -14.45 0.53 8.31
N SER A 92 -13.86 0.51 7.12
CA SER A 92 -12.44 0.19 6.95
C SER A 92 -11.53 1.23 7.63
N GLU A 93 -11.92 2.52 7.62
CA GLU A 93 -11.17 3.58 8.31
C GLU A 93 -11.23 3.44 9.83
N ILE A 94 -12.38 3.07 10.39
CA ILE A 94 -12.56 2.90 11.85
C ILE A 94 -11.75 1.71 12.39
N ILE A 95 -11.66 0.63 11.60
CA ILE A 95 -11.01 -0.62 12.01
C ILE A 95 -9.50 -0.59 11.69
N ALA A 96 -9.03 0.36 10.87
CA ALA A 96 -7.62 0.42 10.48
C ALA A 96 -6.73 0.69 11.71
N PRO A 97 -5.67 -0.11 11.93
CA PRO A 97 -4.72 0.12 13.04
C PRO A 97 -3.83 1.35 12.81
N ILE A 98 -3.91 1.96 11.62
CA ILE A 98 -3.14 3.14 11.24
C ILE A 98 -4.08 4.25 10.81
N LYS A 99 -3.62 5.50 10.90
CA LYS A 99 -4.36 6.65 10.39
C LYS A 99 -4.47 6.58 8.87
N THR A 100 -5.64 6.22 8.36
CA THR A 100 -5.96 6.31 6.93
C THR A 100 -6.71 7.59 6.64
N VAL A 101 -6.25 8.36 5.64
CA VAL A 101 -6.88 9.61 5.24
C VAL A 101 -7.48 9.44 3.85
N ARG A 102 -8.79 9.69 3.75
CA ARG A 102 -9.53 9.52 2.51
C ARG A 102 -9.37 10.73 1.61
N LEU A 103 -8.96 10.48 0.37
CA LEU A 103 -8.90 11.47 -0.69
C LEU A 103 -10.28 11.64 -1.34
N THR A 104 -10.64 12.90 -1.63
CA THR A 104 -11.97 13.30 -2.11
C THR A 104 -12.07 13.28 -3.63
N ARG A 105 -10.95 13.03 -4.34
CA ARG A 105 -10.83 13.10 -5.81
C ARG A 105 -10.97 14.52 -6.35
N ASP A 106 -10.88 15.51 -5.47
CA ASP A 106 -10.65 16.90 -5.81
C ASP A 106 -9.14 17.15 -5.68
N ARG A 107 -8.51 17.47 -6.81
CA ARG A 107 -7.06 17.56 -6.90
C ARG A 107 -6.48 18.61 -5.96
N ASP A 108 -7.11 19.77 -5.84
CA ASP A 108 -6.60 20.89 -5.05
C ASP A 108 -6.81 20.62 -3.56
N HIS A 109 -7.94 20.04 -3.20
CA HIS A 109 -8.21 19.61 -1.83
C HIS A 109 -7.26 18.49 -1.38
N ASP A 110 -7.09 17.46 -2.22
CA ASP A 110 -6.21 16.33 -1.94
C ASP A 110 -4.75 16.81 -1.83
N ALA A 111 -4.32 17.75 -2.69
CA ALA A 111 -3.01 18.38 -2.63
C ALA A 111 -2.76 19.10 -1.30
N ALA A 112 -3.70 19.98 -0.89
CA ALA A 112 -3.59 20.75 0.34
C ALA A 112 -3.54 19.84 1.58
N MET A 113 -4.39 18.81 1.60
CA MET A 113 -4.44 17.82 2.67
C MET A 113 -3.12 17.02 2.77
N MET A 114 -2.63 16.48 1.65
CA MET A 114 -1.38 15.74 1.62
C MET A 114 -0.19 16.62 2.04
N SER A 115 -0.15 17.88 1.60
CA SER A 115 0.90 18.82 2.00
C SER A 115 0.92 19.04 3.52
N ARG A 116 -0.25 19.26 4.12
CA ARG A 116 -0.40 19.43 5.58
C ARG A 116 0.04 18.19 6.36
N LEU A 117 -0.26 16.99 5.85
CA LEU A 117 0.19 15.75 6.49
C LEU A 117 1.72 15.60 6.43
N LEU A 118 2.33 15.95 5.29
CA LEU A 118 3.78 15.92 5.12
C LEU A 118 4.52 16.93 6.01
N GLU A 119 3.89 18.07 6.34
CA GLU A 119 4.43 19.01 7.33
C GLU A 119 4.41 18.44 8.75
N GLN A 120 3.50 17.51 9.06
CA GLN A 120 3.38 16.87 10.37
C GLN A 120 4.29 15.65 10.53
N GLY A 121 4.72 15.04 9.42
CA GLY A 121 5.58 13.87 9.44
C GLY A 121 5.50 13.06 8.15
N ASP A 122 5.99 11.83 8.20
CA ASP A 122 6.01 10.93 7.04
C ASP A 122 4.59 10.58 6.58
N LEU A 123 4.44 10.33 5.28
CA LEU A 123 3.16 10.01 4.66
C LEU A 123 3.35 8.89 3.65
N ALA A 124 2.40 7.95 3.58
CA ALA A 124 2.37 6.92 2.57
C ALA A 124 1.28 7.19 1.51
N VAL A 125 1.61 6.98 0.24
CA VAL A 125 0.66 7.11 -0.88
C VAL A 125 0.80 5.92 -1.84
N CYS A 126 -0.34 5.45 -2.32
CA CYS A 126 -0.45 4.44 -3.36
C CYS A 126 -0.96 5.10 -4.65
N PRO A 127 -0.08 5.56 -5.56
CA PRO A 127 -0.45 6.41 -6.70
C PRO A 127 -1.26 5.67 -7.78
N GLU A 128 -1.35 4.33 -7.73
CA GLU A 128 -2.28 3.52 -8.55
C GLU A 128 -3.76 3.86 -8.26
N GLY A 129 -4.05 4.33 -7.04
CA GLY A 129 -5.39 4.72 -6.59
C GLY A 129 -6.39 3.57 -6.39
N THR A 130 -5.96 2.33 -6.62
CA THR A 130 -6.70 1.09 -6.36
C THR A 130 -5.70 -0.05 -6.18
N THR A 131 -6.08 -1.10 -5.47
CA THR A 131 -5.26 -2.31 -5.37
C THR A 131 -5.12 -2.96 -6.74
N CYS A 132 -4.03 -3.66 -7.04
CA CYS A 132 -3.82 -4.44 -8.25
C CYS A 132 -3.22 -5.79 -7.85
N ARG A 133 -3.79 -6.90 -8.32
CA ARG A 133 -3.29 -8.25 -8.02
C ARG A 133 -2.45 -8.86 -9.15
N GLU A 134 -2.56 -8.28 -10.34
CA GLU A 134 -1.92 -8.80 -11.56
C GLU A 134 -0.44 -8.41 -11.56
N PRO A 135 0.45 -9.13 -12.28
CA PRO A 135 1.89 -8.88 -12.30
C PRO A 135 2.28 -7.66 -13.17
N TYR A 136 1.49 -6.58 -13.05
CA TYR A 136 1.72 -5.30 -13.67
C TYR A 136 1.33 -4.16 -12.71
N LEU A 137 1.88 -2.97 -12.97
CA LEU A 137 1.54 -1.73 -12.26
C LEU A 137 0.59 -0.89 -13.11
N LEU A 138 -0.47 -0.38 -12.49
CA LEU A 138 -1.33 0.63 -13.10
C LEU A 138 -0.56 1.96 -13.24
N ARG A 139 -1.06 2.83 -14.12
CA ARG A 139 -0.52 4.18 -14.31
C ARG A 139 -0.57 4.97 -12.99
N PHE A 140 0.53 5.59 -12.63
CA PHE A 140 0.61 6.42 -11.43
C PHE A 140 0.02 7.81 -11.65
N SER A 141 -0.75 8.30 -10.67
CA SER A 141 -1.11 9.72 -10.61
C SER A 141 0.12 10.57 -10.29
N PRO A 142 0.37 11.70 -10.98
CA PRO A 142 1.56 12.53 -10.76
C PRO A 142 1.46 13.43 -9.52
N LEU A 143 0.31 13.47 -8.83
CA LEU A 143 0.06 14.38 -7.70
C LEU A 143 1.14 14.30 -6.61
N PHE A 144 1.60 13.10 -6.26
CA PHE A 144 2.62 12.93 -5.22
C PHE A 144 3.95 13.62 -5.56
N ALA A 145 4.33 13.60 -6.85
CA ALA A 145 5.56 14.20 -7.34
C ALA A 145 5.50 15.74 -7.40
N GLU A 146 4.30 16.32 -7.33
CA GLU A 146 4.13 17.78 -7.23
C GLU A 146 4.29 18.27 -5.80
N LEU A 147 4.06 17.39 -4.82
CA LEU A 147 3.92 17.75 -3.41
C LEU A 147 5.20 17.59 -2.62
N ALA A 148 6.08 16.66 -3.01
CA ALA A 148 7.32 16.38 -2.30
C ALA A 148 8.46 16.10 -3.29
N ASP A 149 9.66 16.52 -2.93
CA ASP A 149 10.92 16.04 -3.53
C ASP A 149 11.58 14.96 -2.65
N ASP A 150 11.42 15.06 -1.31
CA ASP A 150 11.81 14.03 -0.35
C ASP A 150 10.83 12.84 -0.41
N MET A 151 11.08 11.92 -1.33
CA MET A 151 10.25 10.73 -1.51
C MET A 151 11.09 9.45 -1.57
N GLU A 152 10.52 8.34 -1.13
CA GLU A 152 11.16 7.01 -1.12
C GLU A 152 10.20 5.98 -1.73
N PRO A 153 10.54 5.37 -2.88
CA PRO A 153 9.72 4.32 -3.46
C PRO A 153 9.82 3.03 -2.64
N VAL A 154 8.68 2.41 -2.37
CA VAL A 154 8.58 1.16 -1.63
C VAL A 154 7.81 0.12 -2.44
N ALA A 155 8.49 -0.95 -2.82
CA ALA A 155 7.89 -2.10 -3.48
C ALA A 155 7.21 -2.99 -2.43
N LEU A 156 5.90 -3.06 -2.52
CA LEU A 156 5.03 -3.88 -1.67
C LEU A 156 4.48 -5.05 -2.50
N ASP A 157 4.69 -6.26 -2.01
CA ASP A 157 4.30 -7.49 -2.69
C ASP A 157 3.63 -8.46 -1.73
N ALA A 158 2.36 -8.75 -2.03
CA ALA A 158 1.52 -9.65 -1.27
C ALA A 158 1.48 -11.02 -1.97
N GLN A 159 2.15 -11.99 -1.38
CA GLN A 159 2.28 -13.35 -1.93
C GLN A 159 1.28 -14.27 -1.25
N VAL A 160 0.41 -14.87 -2.05
CA VAL A 160 -0.69 -15.72 -1.60
C VAL A 160 -0.66 -17.05 -2.33
N THR A 161 -1.17 -18.10 -1.67
CA THR A 161 -1.24 -19.44 -2.27
C THR A 161 -2.59 -19.69 -2.94
N SER A 162 -3.69 -19.17 -2.39
CA SER A 162 -5.04 -19.54 -2.85
C SER A 162 -6.09 -18.43 -2.70
N LEU A 163 -6.02 -17.62 -1.65
CA LEU A 163 -6.99 -16.56 -1.37
C LEU A 163 -6.37 -15.20 -1.67
N TYR A 164 -6.86 -14.53 -2.72
CA TYR A 164 -6.45 -13.16 -3.04
C TYR A 164 -7.11 -12.16 -2.10
N GLY A 165 -6.31 -11.31 -1.46
CA GLY A 165 -6.78 -10.21 -0.62
C GLY A 165 -7.19 -8.98 -1.42
N THR A 166 -7.91 -9.17 -2.53
CA THR A 166 -8.36 -8.09 -3.41
C THR A 166 -9.74 -8.37 -3.98
N THR A 167 -10.73 -7.61 -3.56
CA THR A 167 -12.10 -7.71 -4.08
C THR A 167 -12.42 -6.52 -4.98
N ALA A 168 -12.75 -6.79 -6.25
CA ALA A 168 -13.15 -5.76 -7.21
C ALA A 168 -14.63 -5.35 -7.05
N SER A 169 -15.50 -6.30 -6.70
CA SER A 169 -16.94 -6.13 -6.46
C SER A 169 -17.34 -6.79 -5.13
N GLY A 170 -18.01 -6.06 -4.24
CA GLY A 170 -18.42 -6.55 -2.91
C GLY A 170 -17.72 -5.87 -1.73
N HIS A 171 -17.61 -6.57 -0.61
CA HIS A 171 -17.16 -6.02 0.67
C HIS A 171 -15.63 -6.04 0.82
N LYS A 172 -14.95 -4.99 0.33
CA LYS A 172 -13.48 -4.86 0.42
C LYS A 172 -12.89 -5.00 1.83
N TRP A 173 -13.67 -4.74 2.89
CA TRP A 173 -13.19 -4.92 4.27
C TRP A 173 -12.87 -6.38 4.61
N LEU A 174 -13.34 -7.35 3.82
CA LEU A 174 -12.99 -8.77 3.93
C LEU A 174 -11.63 -9.10 3.31
N ASP A 175 -11.03 -8.20 2.53
CA ASP A 175 -9.77 -8.43 1.82
C ASP A 175 -8.61 -8.83 2.77
N PRO A 176 -8.43 -8.18 3.94
CA PRO A 176 -7.45 -8.63 4.93
C PRO A 176 -7.74 -10.03 5.47
N LEU A 177 -9.01 -10.38 5.72
CA LEU A 177 -9.39 -11.71 6.19
C LEU A 177 -9.02 -12.78 5.16
N ALA A 178 -9.29 -12.52 3.88
CA ALA A 178 -8.92 -13.41 2.79
C ALA A 178 -7.39 -13.59 2.69
N PHE A 179 -6.63 -12.49 2.76
CA PHE A 179 -5.17 -12.54 2.73
C PHE A 179 -4.62 -13.38 3.89
N PHE A 180 -5.01 -13.08 5.12
CA PHE A 180 -4.51 -13.77 6.31
C PHE A 180 -5.10 -15.16 6.52
N ALA A 181 -6.12 -15.56 5.76
CA ALA A 181 -6.65 -16.91 5.80
C ALA A 181 -5.79 -17.91 5.00
N ASN A 182 -4.89 -17.47 4.12
CA ASN A 182 -3.99 -18.37 3.40
C ASN A 182 -3.18 -19.24 4.38
N PRO A 183 -2.81 -20.48 4.03
CA PRO A 183 -1.95 -21.31 4.88
C PRO A 183 -0.63 -20.63 5.25
N VAL A 184 0.06 -20.07 4.23
CA VAL A 184 1.36 -19.39 4.36
C VAL A 184 1.27 -18.02 3.66
N PRO A 185 0.63 -17.01 4.27
CA PRO A 185 0.61 -15.67 3.72
C PRO A 185 2.02 -15.09 3.82
N ALA A 186 2.54 -14.59 2.70
CA ALA A 186 3.86 -14.00 2.66
C ALA A 186 3.77 -12.55 2.18
N TYR A 187 4.59 -11.67 2.76
CA TYR A 187 4.60 -10.26 2.40
C TYR A 187 6.04 -9.75 2.31
N ARG A 188 6.36 -9.12 1.18
CA ARG A 188 7.66 -8.51 0.92
C ARG A 188 7.52 -6.98 0.88
N VAL A 189 8.41 -6.30 1.61
CA VAL A 189 8.54 -4.85 1.66
C VAL A 189 9.97 -4.50 1.28
N GLU A 190 10.16 -3.84 0.16
CA GLU A 190 11.47 -3.45 -0.34
C GLU A 190 11.55 -1.93 -0.53
N PHE A 191 12.43 -1.29 0.23
CA PHE A 191 12.72 0.14 0.11
C PHE A 191 13.80 0.33 -0.97
N LEU A 192 13.51 1.17 -1.98
CA LEU A 192 14.44 1.42 -3.08
C LEU A 192 15.41 2.59 -2.82
N GLY A 193 15.31 3.20 -1.63
CA GLY A 193 16.05 4.40 -1.26
C GLY A 193 15.40 5.69 -1.78
N PRO A 194 15.92 6.85 -1.36
CA PRO A 194 15.37 8.14 -1.73
C PRO A 194 15.50 8.38 -3.24
N VAL A 195 14.51 9.05 -3.82
CA VAL A 195 14.55 9.45 -5.23
C VAL A 195 15.70 10.47 -5.42
N PRO A 196 16.63 10.22 -6.35
CA PRO A 196 17.69 11.17 -6.66
C PRO A 196 17.13 12.53 -7.10
N ARG A 197 17.76 13.62 -6.69
CA ARG A 197 17.26 15.00 -6.95
C ARG A 197 17.09 15.31 -8.44
N ASP A 198 17.94 14.76 -9.31
CA ASP A 198 17.84 14.88 -10.78
C ASP A 198 16.62 14.14 -11.37
N GLN A 199 16.00 13.27 -10.58
CA GLN A 199 14.77 12.55 -10.89
C GLN A 199 13.55 13.12 -10.14
N THR A 200 13.67 14.30 -9.51
CA THR A 200 12.54 15.02 -8.89
C THR A 200 12.25 16.34 -9.61
N ARG A 201 11.21 17.06 -9.17
CA ARG A 201 10.87 18.38 -9.72
C ARG A 201 11.96 19.41 -9.43
N ALA A 202 12.62 19.33 -8.28
CA ALA A 202 13.78 20.15 -7.96
C ALA A 202 14.97 19.94 -8.93
N GLY A 203 15.01 18.84 -9.67
CA GLY A 203 15.95 18.56 -10.76
C GLY A 203 15.49 19.01 -12.14
N GLY A 204 14.33 19.68 -12.25
CA GLY A 204 13.78 20.17 -13.52
C GLY A 204 12.84 19.19 -14.23
N ARG A 205 12.54 18.03 -13.64
CA ARG A 205 11.57 17.07 -14.20
C ARG A 205 10.14 17.56 -14.03
N THR A 206 9.28 17.19 -14.98
CA THR A 206 7.82 17.33 -14.82
C THR A 206 7.28 16.27 -13.85
N SER A 207 6.16 16.54 -13.18
CA SER A 207 5.56 15.58 -12.24
C SER A 207 5.19 14.23 -12.90
N ALA A 208 4.80 14.26 -14.18
CA ALA A 208 4.56 13.06 -14.97
C ALA A 208 5.84 12.24 -15.21
N GLU A 209 6.97 12.88 -15.53
CA GLU A 209 8.25 12.18 -15.70
C GLU A 209 8.71 11.53 -14.39
N VAL A 210 8.59 12.24 -13.26
CA VAL A 210 8.90 11.68 -11.94
C VAL A 210 8.01 10.47 -11.65
N ALA A 211 6.69 10.60 -11.88
CA ALA A 211 5.75 9.50 -11.65
C ALA A 211 6.07 8.26 -12.50
N ASN A 212 6.38 8.45 -13.78
CA ASN A 212 6.78 7.38 -14.69
C ASN A 212 8.11 6.75 -14.28
N TRP A 213 9.07 7.56 -13.82
CA TRP A 213 10.35 7.04 -13.33
C TRP A 213 10.16 6.19 -12.08
N VAL A 214 9.38 6.66 -11.10
CA VAL A 214 9.08 5.90 -9.87
C VAL A 214 8.32 4.62 -10.19
N GLN A 215 7.33 4.67 -11.08
CA GLN A 215 6.60 3.48 -11.55
C GLN A 215 7.55 2.44 -12.13
N ARG A 216 8.47 2.83 -13.02
CA ARG A 216 9.48 1.92 -13.61
C ARG A 216 10.38 1.29 -12.56
N ARG A 217 10.89 2.07 -11.61
CA ARG A 217 11.76 1.55 -10.53
C ARG A 217 11.05 0.51 -9.67
N LEU A 218 9.78 0.74 -9.35
CA LEU A 218 8.96 -0.23 -8.61
C LEU A 218 8.63 -1.46 -9.46
N GLY A 219 8.35 -1.27 -10.75
CA GLY A 219 8.15 -2.36 -11.71
C GLY A 219 9.38 -3.26 -11.80
N GLU A 220 10.57 -2.69 -11.97
CA GLU A 220 11.85 -3.41 -12.00
C GLU A 220 12.10 -4.21 -10.72
N ALA A 221 11.85 -3.62 -9.54
CA ALA A 221 12.05 -4.28 -8.24
C ALA A 221 11.12 -5.50 -8.03
N LEU A 222 9.93 -5.46 -8.64
CA LEU A 222 8.93 -6.52 -8.56
C LEU A 222 8.97 -7.48 -9.76
N GLY A 223 9.70 -7.15 -10.83
CA GLY A 223 9.61 -7.84 -12.12
C GLY A 223 8.27 -7.67 -12.82
N PHE A 224 7.58 -6.53 -12.60
CA PHE A 224 6.26 -6.25 -13.13
C PHE A 224 6.30 -5.33 -14.35
N GLU A 225 5.34 -5.54 -15.26
CA GLU A 225 5.15 -4.64 -16.40
C GLU A 225 4.55 -3.30 -15.95
N CYS A 226 5.06 -2.19 -16.49
CA CYS A 226 4.48 -0.87 -16.24
C CYS A 226 3.47 -0.54 -17.34
N THR A 227 2.21 -0.31 -16.95
CA THR A 227 1.13 -0.06 -17.91
C THR A 227 0.68 1.40 -17.89
N GLY A 228 0.06 1.83 -19.01
CA GLY A 228 -0.68 3.08 -19.10
C GLY A 228 -2.13 2.98 -18.58
N LEU A 229 -2.55 1.79 -18.12
CA LEU A 229 -3.92 1.52 -17.70
C LEU A 229 -4.24 2.31 -16.43
N SER A 230 -5.33 3.06 -16.47
CA SER A 230 -5.81 3.78 -15.30
C SER A 230 -6.70 2.90 -14.42
N ARG A 231 -6.93 3.36 -13.18
CA ARG A 231 -7.95 2.81 -12.30
C ARG A 231 -9.32 2.64 -12.98
N ARG A 232 -9.72 3.62 -13.80
CA ARG A 232 -11.01 3.60 -14.50
C ARG A 232 -11.05 2.43 -15.49
N ASP A 233 -9.99 2.25 -16.26
CA ASP A 233 -9.87 1.17 -17.25
C ASP A 233 -9.96 -0.20 -16.58
N LYS A 234 -9.28 -0.36 -15.43
CA LYS A 234 -9.37 -1.57 -14.61
C LYS A 234 -10.81 -1.86 -14.17
N TYR A 235 -11.51 -0.87 -13.61
CA TYR A 235 -12.87 -1.09 -13.09
C TYR A 235 -13.88 -1.39 -14.21
N ILE A 236 -13.73 -0.76 -15.38
CA ILE A 236 -14.56 -1.05 -16.55
C ILE A 236 -14.36 -2.51 -16.97
N MET A 237 -13.11 -2.96 -17.06
CA MET A 237 -12.77 -4.32 -17.46
C MET A 237 -13.26 -5.39 -16.46
N LEU A 238 -13.12 -5.14 -15.14
CA LEU A 238 -13.39 -6.16 -14.13
C LEU A 238 -14.82 -6.16 -13.57
N ALA A 239 -15.49 -5.01 -13.55
CA ALA A 239 -16.75 -4.83 -12.84
C ALA A 239 -17.82 -4.09 -13.66
N GLY A 240 -17.53 -3.73 -14.91
CA GLY A 240 -18.46 -3.02 -15.80
C GLY A 240 -18.87 -1.62 -15.30
N ASN A 241 -18.12 -1.04 -14.37
CA ASN A 241 -18.36 0.31 -13.84
C ASN A 241 -17.06 1.13 -13.79
N ASP A 242 -17.13 2.41 -13.49
CA ASP A 242 -15.95 3.32 -13.47
C ASP A 242 -15.23 3.36 -12.10
N GLY A 243 -15.61 2.48 -11.16
CA GLY A 243 -15.07 2.46 -9.81
C GLY A 243 -15.57 3.60 -8.92
N VAL A 244 -16.63 4.31 -9.32
CA VAL A 244 -17.33 5.26 -8.46
C VAL A 244 -18.40 4.52 -7.65
N VAL A 245 -18.17 4.39 -6.35
CA VAL A 245 -19.23 3.94 -5.43
C VAL A 245 -20.24 5.08 -5.33
N ARG A 246 -21.43 4.92 -5.92
CA ARG A 246 -22.57 5.81 -5.67
C ARG A 246 -22.86 5.75 -4.16
N LYS A 247 -22.92 6.94 -3.55
CA LYS A 247 -23.19 7.09 -2.11
C LYS A 247 -24.54 6.51 -1.73
#